data_AF-A0A4Q3E441-F1
#
_entry.id   AF-A0A4Q3E441-F1
#
_cell.length_a   1.000
_cell.length_b   1.000
_cell.length_c   1.000
_cell.angle_alpha   90.00
_cell.angle_beta   90.00
_cell.angle_gamma   90.00
#
_symmetry.space_group_name_H-M   'P 1'
#
loop_
_entity.id
_entity.type
_entity.pdbx_description
1 polymer ?
#
loop_
_entity_poly.entity_id
_entity_poly.type
_entity_poly.pdbx_seq_one_letter_code
_entity_poly.pdbx_strand_id
1 'polypeptide(L)'
;MRYFITLLAVFSLFITNPVHSQPDSLRANSPWNAQWIAINNPLDKGTGYGVYYFRKSIDLAGKPSKFIIHVSADNQYKLYVNGKLMSIGPARGNLYNWNYETVDIAKYLTNGKNTVSALVWNEAQYRSENQISLRTGFIVQGHSSAEEVLNTNNTWKCVEDKAYQPVWGYFVAINGQNMDMNKTVSNWNSPTLDDSKWPAAAGLFGGQPKGLSDGFGYILQPSILPARELVYQPITLVRNATGIQLPATLKLPLTIPANKKVIILLDQTQETNAYPTINFSGGKGAALSLGYAEALYDRGSNFKIKSNRNDVEGKEFRGLTDSLTSNGGAGQTYTSFLFRTYRYMRVIVQTADEPLVIDSLYGTFTAYPFKAEAKFNTDNKEIKQILDIGWHTARLNAFDFYFTGQYYERLQYIGDARIQALIAFYYSSDDRLTRNALNQMDQSRLPEGVTLSRYPTQGTQIIPT
;
A
#
# COMPACT_ATOMS: atom_id res chain seq x y z
N MET A 1 8.50 49.61 37.17
CA MET A 1 8.97 48.25 37.54
C MET A 1 8.55 47.31 36.43
N ARG A 2 9.47 46.46 35.97
CA ARG A 2 9.47 45.76 34.67
C ARG A 2 8.35 44.71 34.53
N TYR A 3 7.87 44.59 33.29
CA TYR A 3 6.96 43.56 32.77
C TYR A 3 7.51 42.14 32.92
N PHE A 4 6.66 41.16 33.27
CA PHE A 4 6.87 39.74 32.96
C PHE A 4 5.51 39.03 32.88
N ILE A 5 4.99 38.85 31.66
CA ILE A 5 3.97 37.84 31.34
C ILE A 5 4.66 36.82 30.45
N THR A 6 4.92 35.65 31.00
CA THR A 6 5.53 34.52 30.29
C THR A 6 4.43 33.74 29.58
N LEU A 7 4.29 33.96 28.27
CA LEU A 7 3.44 33.13 27.41
C LEU A 7 4.29 31.95 26.90
N LEU A 8 4.06 30.75 27.44
CA LEU A 8 4.71 29.53 26.95
C LEU A 8 3.96 29.04 25.70
N ALA A 9 4.44 29.42 24.52
CA ALA A 9 4.02 28.80 23.25
C ALA A 9 4.79 27.49 23.07
N VAL A 10 4.14 26.35 23.35
CA VAL A 10 4.67 25.03 22.99
C VAL A 10 4.46 24.83 21.49
N PHE A 11 5.46 25.19 20.69
CA PHE A 11 5.53 24.78 19.29
C PHE A 11 5.96 23.31 19.23
N SER A 12 4.98 22.42 19.09
CA SER A 12 5.23 21.05 18.66
C SER A 12 5.63 21.06 17.18
N LEU A 13 6.94 21.23 16.93
CA LEU A 13 7.54 20.99 15.62
C LEU A 13 7.49 19.49 15.32
N PHE A 14 6.44 19.05 14.63
CA PHE A 14 6.47 17.80 13.90
C PHE A 14 7.49 17.95 12.76
N ILE A 15 8.73 17.52 13.00
CA ILE A 15 9.72 17.35 11.95
C ILE A 15 9.32 16.10 11.18
N THR A 16 8.45 16.26 10.18
CA THR A 16 8.30 15.28 9.11
C THR A 16 9.52 15.44 8.19
N ASN A 17 10.58 14.68 8.45
CA ASN A 17 11.66 14.54 7.46
C ASN A 17 11.07 13.79 6.26
N PRO A 18 10.92 14.43 5.08
CA PRO A 18 10.54 13.70 3.89
C PRO A 18 11.71 12.76 3.58
N VAL A 19 11.43 11.47 3.45
CA VAL A 19 12.36 10.53 2.83
C VAL A 19 12.40 10.92 1.36
N HIS A 20 13.34 11.80 1.01
CA HIS A 20 13.58 12.15 -0.38
C HIS A 20 14.21 10.93 -1.05
N SER A 21 13.64 10.48 -2.17
CA SER A 21 14.38 9.69 -3.16
C SER A 21 15.54 10.58 -3.62
N GLN A 22 16.75 10.33 -3.15
CA GLN A 22 17.95 11.00 -3.67
C GLN A 22 18.22 10.44 -5.08
N PRO A 23 18.55 11.28 -6.08
CA PRO A 23 18.97 10.79 -7.38
C PRO A 23 20.24 9.95 -7.20
N ASP A 24 20.11 8.64 -7.36
CA ASP A 24 21.19 7.67 -7.16
C ASP A 24 22.02 7.54 -8.44
N SER A 25 23.07 8.35 -8.55
CA SER A 25 24.00 8.29 -9.68
C SER A 25 25.00 7.13 -9.59
N LEU A 26 25.26 6.60 -8.39
CA LEU A 26 26.26 5.55 -8.17
C LEU A 26 25.74 4.20 -8.67
N ARG A 27 24.61 3.71 -8.13
CA ARG A 27 24.08 2.39 -8.49
C ARG A 27 23.25 2.38 -9.76
N ALA A 28 22.91 3.54 -10.33
CA ALA A 28 22.43 3.62 -11.71
C ALA A 28 23.52 3.32 -12.74
N ASN A 29 24.80 3.56 -12.42
CA ASN A 29 25.93 3.47 -13.37
C ASN A 29 26.98 2.42 -12.99
N SER A 30 26.67 1.51 -12.06
CA SER A 30 27.58 0.43 -11.64
C SER A 30 26.84 -0.91 -11.56
N PRO A 31 27.51 -2.04 -11.85
CA PRO A 31 26.94 -3.36 -11.62
C PRO A 31 26.46 -3.55 -10.18
N TRP A 32 25.36 -4.27 -10.02
CA TRP A 32 24.83 -4.62 -8.70
C TRP A 32 25.44 -5.92 -8.21
N ASN A 33 25.82 -5.95 -6.94
CA ASN A 33 26.33 -7.14 -6.25
C ASN A 33 25.19 -8.00 -5.68
N ALA A 34 23.97 -7.44 -5.60
CA ALA A 34 22.77 -8.14 -5.18
C ALA A 34 22.19 -9.03 -6.29
N GLN A 35 21.54 -10.11 -5.88
CA GLN A 35 20.77 -11.00 -6.73
C GLN A 35 19.29 -10.82 -6.44
N TRP A 36 18.45 -10.93 -7.47
CA TRP A 36 17.04 -11.21 -7.30
C TRP A 36 16.89 -12.56 -6.59
N ILE A 37 16.10 -12.60 -5.53
CA ILE A 37 15.84 -13.82 -4.75
C ILE A 37 14.35 -14.15 -4.71
N ALA A 38 14.03 -15.44 -4.54
CA ALA A 38 12.68 -15.96 -4.43
C ALA A 38 12.58 -17.09 -3.38
N ILE A 39 11.38 -17.67 -3.25
CA ILE A 39 11.18 -18.88 -2.46
C ILE A 39 12.08 -20.00 -2.98
N ASN A 40 12.69 -20.75 -2.08
CA ASN A 40 13.54 -21.88 -2.44
C ASN A 40 12.68 -23.12 -2.68
N ASN A 41 12.04 -23.14 -3.85
CA ASN A 41 11.29 -24.27 -4.35
C ASN A 41 11.64 -24.47 -5.84
N PRO A 42 12.29 -25.58 -6.22
CA PRO A 42 12.71 -25.79 -7.62
C PRO A 42 11.54 -25.94 -8.59
N LEU A 43 10.33 -26.22 -8.09
CA LEU A 43 9.11 -26.29 -8.91
C LEU A 43 8.39 -24.94 -9.03
N ASP A 44 8.83 -23.91 -8.30
CA ASP A 44 8.22 -22.58 -8.37
C ASP A 44 8.65 -21.83 -9.64
N LYS A 45 7.67 -21.58 -10.51
CA LYS A 45 7.82 -20.72 -11.69
C LYS A 45 7.73 -19.23 -11.33
N GLY A 46 7.24 -18.89 -10.13
CA GLY A 46 7.05 -17.53 -9.65
C GLY A 46 5.88 -16.78 -10.30
N THR A 47 5.08 -17.41 -11.15
CA THR A 47 3.92 -16.77 -11.81
C THR A 47 2.59 -17.03 -11.09
N GLY A 48 2.60 -17.87 -10.05
CA GLY A 48 1.43 -18.22 -9.27
C GLY A 48 1.08 -17.18 -8.21
N TYR A 49 -0.15 -17.25 -7.69
CA TYR A 49 -0.56 -16.41 -6.57
C TYR A 49 0.26 -16.82 -5.35
N GLY A 50 0.92 -15.87 -4.71
CA GLY A 50 1.78 -16.18 -3.58
C GLY A 50 2.10 -14.96 -2.72
N VAL A 51 2.28 -15.23 -1.43
CA VAL A 51 2.65 -14.25 -0.41
C VAL A 51 3.87 -14.77 0.30
N TYR A 52 4.93 -13.97 0.35
CA TYR A 52 6.24 -14.41 0.80
C TYR A 52 6.83 -13.43 1.80
N TYR A 53 7.44 -13.97 2.85
CA TYR A 53 8.21 -13.22 3.82
C TYR A 53 9.70 -13.47 3.60
N PHE A 54 10.43 -12.41 3.26
CA PHE A 54 11.88 -12.40 3.21
C PHE A 54 12.43 -11.82 4.50
N ARG A 55 13.52 -12.38 5.01
CA ARG A 55 14.12 -11.91 6.27
C ARG A 55 15.63 -12.05 6.27
N LYS A 56 16.32 -11.06 6.83
CA LYS A 56 17.75 -11.10 7.14
C LYS A 56 18.03 -10.40 8.46
N SER A 57 18.93 -10.98 9.25
CA SER A 57 19.48 -10.32 10.43
C SER A 57 20.92 -9.89 10.15
N ILE A 58 21.28 -8.70 10.61
CA ILE A 58 22.65 -8.15 10.56
C ILE A 58 23.07 -7.71 11.95
N ASP A 59 24.36 -7.74 12.23
CA ASP A 59 24.94 -7.18 13.45
C ASP A 59 25.76 -5.94 13.09
N LEU A 60 25.47 -4.82 13.77
CA LEU A 60 26.13 -3.54 13.54
C LEU A 60 26.92 -3.15 14.78
N ALA A 61 28.20 -2.88 14.62
CA ALA A 61 29.08 -2.43 15.72
C ALA A 61 28.66 -1.09 16.35
N GLY A 62 27.83 -0.31 15.65
CA GLY A 62 27.25 0.92 16.12
C GLY A 62 26.08 1.36 15.23
N LYS A 63 25.20 2.21 15.77
CA LYS A 63 24.10 2.78 14.97
C LYS A 63 24.70 3.77 13.94
N PRO A 64 24.52 3.54 12.63
CA PRO A 64 25.05 4.44 11.61
C PRO A 64 24.23 5.72 11.51
N SER A 65 24.86 6.81 11.06
CA SER A 65 24.15 8.08 10.77
C SER A 65 23.35 8.04 9.47
N LYS A 66 23.77 7.20 8.51
CA LYS A 66 23.10 6.88 7.25
C LYS A 66 23.30 5.40 6.94
N PHE A 67 22.27 4.76 6.40
CA PHE A 67 22.35 3.39 5.91
C PHE A 67 21.40 3.29 4.72
N ILE A 68 21.92 3.53 3.52
CA ILE A 68 21.11 3.69 2.31
C ILE A 68 21.05 2.35 1.57
N ILE A 69 19.83 1.95 1.20
CA ILE A 69 19.57 0.76 0.40
C ILE A 69 18.66 1.09 -0.78
N HIS A 70 18.76 0.27 -1.82
CA HIS A 70 17.92 0.27 -3.00
C HIS A 70 17.08 -1.00 -3.00
N VAL A 71 15.76 -0.87 -3.07
CA VAL A 71 14.84 -1.99 -2.89
C VAL A 71 13.80 -2.05 -4.00
N SER A 72 13.56 -3.25 -4.52
CA SER A 72 12.51 -3.52 -5.49
C SER A 72 11.94 -4.93 -5.28
N ALA A 73 10.79 -5.20 -5.88
CA ALA A 73 10.14 -6.50 -5.87
C ALA A 73 9.22 -6.65 -7.07
N ASP A 74 8.81 -7.88 -7.36
CA ASP A 74 7.74 -8.22 -8.28
C ASP A 74 6.73 -9.11 -7.52
N ASN A 75 5.45 -8.73 -7.37
CA ASN A 75 4.80 -7.55 -7.94
C ASN A 75 5.04 -6.27 -7.12
N GLN A 76 4.95 -6.39 -5.79
CA GLN A 76 5.02 -5.30 -4.82
C GLN A 76 5.58 -5.81 -3.49
N TYR A 77 6.06 -4.89 -2.64
CA TYR A 77 6.60 -5.17 -1.33
C TYR A 77 6.16 -4.17 -0.26
N LYS A 78 6.23 -4.61 1.00
CA LYS A 78 6.31 -3.76 2.20
C LYS A 78 7.56 -4.16 2.99
N LEU A 79 8.49 -3.22 3.13
CA LEU A 79 9.78 -3.41 3.81
C LEU A 79 9.72 -2.90 5.24
N TYR A 80 10.21 -3.70 6.18
CA TYR A 80 10.24 -3.41 7.60
C TYR A 80 11.67 -3.52 8.13
N VAL A 81 12.00 -2.64 9.08
CA VAL A 81 13.26 -2.67 9.83
C VAL A 81 12.90 -2.69 11.31
N ASN A 82 13.33 -3.74 12.02
CA ASN A 82 12.99 -3.98 13.42
C ASN A 82 11.48 -3.85 13.70
N GLY A 83 10.65 -4.45 12.84
CA GLY A 83 9.19 -4.43 12.92
C GLY A 83 8.52 -3.12 12.46
N LYS A 84 9.27 -2.08 12.12
CA LYS A 84 8.72 -0.78 11.67
C LYS A 84 8.67 -0.70 10.14
N LEU A 85 7.49 -0.38 9.59
CA LEU A 85 7.32 -0.16 8.15
C LEU A 85 8.19 1.02 7.68
N MET A 86 9.00 0.77 6.68
CA MET A 86 9.94 1.74 6.12
C MET A 86 9.56 2.12 4.69
N SER A 87 9.36 1.15 3.81
CA SER A 87 9.11 1.42 2.39
C SER A 87 8.00 0.53 1.85
N ILE A 88 7.24 1.05 0.89
CA ILE A 88 6.22 0.33 0.12
C ILE A 88 6.53 0.61 -1.35
N GLY A 89 6.62 -0.41 -2.18
CA GLY A 89 6.92 -0.23 -3.60
C GLY A 89 6.94 -1.54 -4.37
N PRO A 90 7.63 -1.59 -5.53
CA PRO A 90 8.17 -0.43 -6.23
C PRO A 90 7.06 0.40 -6.90
N ALA A 91 7.36 1.64 -7.28
CA ALA A 91 6.53 2.36 -8.24
C ALA A 91 6.34 1.54 -9.52
N ARG A 92 5.10 1.47 -10.02
CA ARG A 92 4.76 0.62 -11.18
C ARG A 92 5.43 1.12 -12.46
N GLY A 93 5.80 0.18 -13.31
CA GLY A 93 6.47 0.40 -14.59
C GLY A 93 6.34 -0.83 -15.50
N ASN A 94 7.32 -1.05 -16.36
CA ASN A 94 7.42 -2.23 -17.23
C ASN A 94 8.78 -2.93 -17.02
N LEU A 95 8.99 -4.09 -17.65
CA LEU A 95 10.22 -4.86 -17.48
C LEU A 95 11.49 -4.10 -17.90
N TYR A 96 11.38 -3.18 -18.86
CA TYR A 96 12.49 -2.36 -19.35
C TYR A 96 12.71 -1.05 -18.54
N ASN A 97 11.77 -0.71 -17.66
CA ASN A 97 11.75 0.50 -16.85
C ASN A 97 11.29 0.12 -15.44
N TRP A 98 12.01 -0.80 -14.81
CA TRP A 98 11.64 -1.40 -13.53
C TRP A 98 12.16 -0.53 -12.39
N ASN A 99 11.27 0.05 -11.60
CA ASN A 99 11.70 1.00 -10.57
C ASN A 99 12.27 0.29 -9.34
N TYR A 100 13.25 0.92 -8.72
CA TYR A 100 13.64 0.66 -7.32
C TYR A 100 13.51 1.93 -6.49
N GLU A 101 13.22 1.76 -5.20
CA GLU A 101 13.18 2.86 -4.23
C GLU A 101 14.52 2.97 -3.52
N THR A 102 15.03 4.19 -3.36
CA THR A 102 16.23 4.50 -2.57
C THR A 102 15.81 5.02 -1.21
N VAL A 103 16.15 4.32 -0.13
CA VAL A 103 15.72 4.65 1.23
C VAL A 103 16.86 4.62 2.24
N ASP A 104 16.88 5.60 3.15
CA ASP A 104 17.78 5.60 4.31
C ASP A 104 17.07 4.96 5.52
N ILE A 105 17.60 3.82 5.97
CA ILE A 105 17.01 3.04 7.06
C ILE A 105 17.69 3.29 8.41
N ALA A 106 18.71 4.15 8.48
CA ALA A 106 19.50 4.39 9.71
C ALA A 106 18.65 4.74 10.93
N LYS A 107 17.57 5.50 10.74
CA LYS A 107 16.66 5.90 11.84
C LYS A 107 16.02 4.72 12.57
N TYR A 108 15.86 3.57 11.91
CA TYR A 108 15.23 2.37 12.45
C TYR A 108 16.23 1.31 12.92
N LEU A 109 17.52 1.50 12.65
CA LEU A 109 18.59 0.63 13.12
C LEU A 109 19.00 0.97 14.56
N THR A 110 19.54 -0.04 15.25
CA THR A 110 20.12 0.02 16.59
C THR A 110 21.55 -0.50 16.58
N ASN A 111 22.30 -0.28 17.66
CA ASN A 111 23.54 -1.01 17.91
C ASN A 111 23.24 -2.51 18.09
N GLY A 112 24.11 -3.40 17.60
CA GLY A 112 23.96 -4.85 17.69
C GLY A 112 23.04 -5.44 16.61
N LYS A 113 22.28 -6.48 16.99
CA LYS A 113 21.39 -7.22 16.09
C LYS A 113 20.23 -6.37 15.58
N ASN A 114 20.08 -6.32 14.27
CA ASN A 114 18.97 -5.70 13.55
C ASN A 114 18.34 -6.73 12.61
N THR A 115 17.04 -6.61 12.41
CA THR A 115 16.27 -7.43 11.46
C THR A 115 15.69 -6.55 10.37
N VAL A 116 15.90 -6.97 9.13
CA VAL A 116 15.21 -6.44 7.96
C VAL A 116 14.32 -7.54 7.39
N SER A 117 13.06 -7.22 7.15
CA SER A 117 12.09 -8.17 6.60
C SER A 117 11.21 -7.52 5.54
N ALA A 118 10.81 -8.26 4.52
CA ALA A 118 9.91 -7.79 3.47
C ALA A 118 8.75 -8.77 3.29
N LEU A 119 7.54 -8.22 3.24
CA LEU A 119 6.37 -8.89 2.66
C LEU A 119 6.40 -8.61 1.16
N VAL A 120 6.41 -9.65 0.33
CA VAL A 120 6.30 -9.57 -1.12
C VAL A 120 5.12 -10.44 -1.57
N TRP A 121 4.31 -9.94 -2.48
CA TRP A 121 3.17 -10.69 -2.99
C TRP A 121 3.07 -10.62 -4.51
N ASN A 122 2.48 -11.66 -5.07
CA ASN A 122 2.13 -11.79 -6.47
C ASN A 122 0.67 -12.22 -6.56
N GLU A 123 -0.16 -11.39 -7.21
CA GLU A 123 -1.58 -11.68 -7.38
C GLU A 123 -1.85 -12.51 -8.64
N ALA A 124 -0.82 -12.89 -9.39
CA ALA A 124 -0.89 -13.73 -10.59
C ALA A 124 -1.95 -13.22 -11.58
N GLN A 125 -2.84 -14.07 -12.07
CA GLN A 125 -3.94 -13.66 -12.96
C GLN A 125 -4.97 -12.73 -12.30
N TYR A 126 -4.90 -12.52 -10.99
CA TYR A 126 -5.79 -11.65 -10.21
C TYR A 126 -5.19 -10.27 -9.94
N ARG A 127 -3.97 -10.01 -10.41
CA ARG A 127 -3.34 -8.69 -10.31
C ARG A 127 -4.14 -7.64 -11.07
N SER A 128 -4.01 -6.40 -10.63
CA SER A 128 -4.62 -5.24 -11.27
C SER A 128 -4.12 -5.04 -12.69
N GLU A 129 -4.95 -4.44 -13.56
CA GLU A 129 -4.61 -4.26 -14.98
C GLU A 129 -3.35 -3.42 -15.19
N ASN A 130 -3.04 -2.52 -14.26
CA ASN A 130 -1.83 -1.69 -14.24
C ASN A 130 -0.56 -2.41 -13.72
N GLN A 131 -0.65 -3.69 -13.35
CA GLN A 131 0.48 -4.45 -12.80
C GLN A 131 1.09 -5.34 -13.88
N ILE A 132 2.20 -4.88 -14.47
CA ILE A 132 3.09 -5.70 -15.28
C ILE A 132 3.97 -6.53 -14.34
N SER A 133 4.20 -7.79 -14.69
CA SER A 133 4.97 -8.75 -13.89
C SER A 133 5.66 -9.77 -14.80
N LEU A 134 6.83 -10.23 -14.37
CA LEU A 134 7.54 -11.37 -14.96
C LEU A 134 7.38 -12.61 -14.06
N ARG A 135 7.77 -12.50 -12.78
CA ARG A 135 7.66 -13.56 -11.76
C ARG A 135 7.84 -12.96 -10.36
N THR A 136 7.48 -13.68 -9.30
CA THR A 136 7.79 -13.23 -7.94
C THR A 136 9.29 -13.12 -7.72
N GLY A 137 9.74 -11.98 -7.19
CA GLY A 137 11.13 -11.73 -6.84
C GLY A 137 11.31 -10.57 -5.87
N PHE A 138 12.40 -10.58 -5.13
CA PHE A 138 12.80 -9.51 -4.21
C PHE A 138 14.28 -9.16 -4.40
N ILE A 139 14.63 -7.87 -4.33
CA ILE A 139 16.02 -7.43 -4.37
C ILE A 139 16.27 -6.27 -3.41
N VAL A 140 17.41 -6.33 -2.71
CA VAL A 140 17.96 -5.23 -1.91
C VAL A 140 19.43 -5.09 -2.27
N GLN A 141 19.85 -3.88 -2.62
CA GLN A 141 21.24 -3.52 -2.89
C GLN A 141 21.66 -2.41 -1.93
N GLY A 142 22.79 -2.61 -1.24
CA GLY A 142 23.41 -1.56 -0.44
C GLY A 142 23.98 -0.44 -1.30
N HIS A 143 23.87 0.80 -0.85
CA HIS A 143 24.40 1.94 -1.59
C HIS A 143 25.92 1.91 -1.70
N SER A 144 26.64 1.68 -0.60
CA SER A 144 28.10 1.49 -0.56
C SER A 144 28.47 0.13 0.00
N SER A 145 29.77 -0.20 0.05
CA SER A 145 30.28 -1.44 0.66
C SER A 145 29.82 -1.65 2.11
N ALA A 146 29.57 -0.56 2.86
CA ALA A 146 29.06 -0.64 4.23
C ALA A 146 27.64 -1.23 4.28
N GLU A 147 26.79 -0.95 3.30
CA GLU A 147 25.42 -1.44 3.24
C GLU A 147 25.28 -2.78 2.50
N GLU A 148 26.32 -3.25 1.80
CA GLU A 148 26.29 -4.51 1.04
C GLU A 148 26.09 -5.75 1.92
N VAL A 149 26.29 -5.63 3.23
CA VAL A 149 25.88 -6.66 4.21
C VAL A 149 24.39 -7.01 4.07
N LEU A 150 23.53 -6.11 3.57
CA LEU A 150 22.11 -6.37 3.30
C LEU A 150 21.80 -6.86 1.89
N ASN A 151 22.78 -6.98 0.98
CA ASN A 151 22.52 -7.44 -0.37
C ASN A 151 21.74 -8.76 -0.37
N THR A 152 20.74 -8.84 -1.26
CA THR A 152 19.97 -10.07 -1.45
C THR A 152 20.81 -11.13 -2.13
N ASN A 153 20.81 -12.31 -1.51
CA ASN A 153 21.50 -13.54 -1.92
C ASN A 153 20.96 -14.68 -1.03
N ASN A 154 21.59 -15.85 -1.06
CA ASN A 154 21.19 -17.03 -0.27
C ASN A 154 21.35 -16.90 1.27
N THR A 155 21.90 -15.78 1.79
CA THR A 155 21.92 -15.50 3.23
C THR A 155 20.60 -14.93 3.75
N TRP A 156 19.73 -14.45 2.86
CA TRP A 156 18.35 -14.14 3.18
C TRP A 156 17.55 -15.43 3.35
N LYS A 157 16.57 -15.40 4.25
CA LYS A 157 15.60 -16.48 4.44
C LYS A 157 14.28 -16.12 3.77
N CYS A 158 13.53 -17.12 3.30
CA CYS A 158 12.24 -16.91 2.67
C CYS A 158 11.25 -18.02 3.05
N VAL A 159 10.02 -17.63 3.39
CA VAL A 159 8.89 -18.56 3.58
C VAL A 159 7.66 -18.03 2.85
N GLU A 160 6.80 -18.96 2.41
CA GLU A 160 5.48 -18.66 1.88
C GLU A 160 4.45 -18.59 3.01
N ASP A 161 3.59 -17.58 2.99
CA ASP A 161 2.40 -17.51 3.83
C ASP A 161 1.20 -18.10 3.09
N LYS A 162 0.66 -19.20 3.63
CA LYS A 162 -0.43 -19.98 3.04
C LYS A 162 -1.82 -19.52 3.50
N ALA A 163 -1.92 -18.44 4.27
CA ALA A 163 -3.18 -17.90 4.75
C ALA A 163 -3.97 -17.20 3.65
N TYR A 164 -3.30 -16.67 2.64
CA TYR A 164 -3.91 -15.74 1.69
C TYR A 164 -4.46 -16.44 0.45
N GLN A 165 -5.65 -16.03 0.04
CA GLN A 165 -6.29 -16.39 -1.22
C GLN A 165 -7.00 -15.16 -1.81
N PRO A 166 -7.14 -15.04 -3.14
CA PRO A 166 -7.92 -13.98 -3.75
C PRO A 166 -9.43 -14.21 -3.52
N VAL A 167 -10.17 -13.17 -3.16
CA VAL A 167 -11.63 -13.12 -3.29
C VAL A 167 -11.92 -12.60 -4.68
N TRP A 168 -12.15 -13.51 -5.62
CA TRP A 168 -12.33 -13.14 -7.01
C TRP A 168 -13.71 -12.54 -7.28
N GLY A 169 -13.69 -11.36 -7.90
CA GLY A 169 -14.80 -10.78 -8.63
C GLY A 169 -14.21 -9.78 -9.60
N TYR A 170 -14.58 -9.80 -10.88
CA TYR A 170 -13.95 -8.94 -11.87
C TYR A 170 -14.01 -7.47 -11.43
N PHE A 171 -12.83 -6.91 -11.20
CA PHE A 171 -12.63 -5.55 -10.72
C PHE A 171 -11.26 -5.09 -11.24
N VAL A 172 -11.25 -4.08 -12.11
CA VAL A 172 -10.05 -3.67 -12.86
C VAL A 172 -8.93 -3.22 -11.93
N ALA A 173 -9.30 -2.50 -10.85
CA ALA A 173 -8.37 -1.89 -9.92
C ALA A 173 -7.63 -2.87 -8.99
N ILE A 174 -8.34 -3.75 -8.27
CA ILE A 174 -7.82 -4.67 -7.24
C ILE A 174 -8.85 -5.75 -6.91
N ASN A 175 -8.41 -6.90 -6.41
CA ASN A 175 -9.29 -7.93 -5.84
C ASN A 175 -9.38 -7.85 -4.30
N GLY A 176 -10.41 -8.49 -3.74
CA GLY A 176 -10.52 -8.68 -2.30
C GLY A 176 -9.55 -9.75 -1.81
N GLN A 177 -9.24 -9.75 -0.52
CA GLN A 177 -8.35 -10.74 0.10
C GLN A 177 -9.11 -11.65 1.05
N ASN A 178 -8.86 -12.95 0.98
CA ASN A 178 -9.28 -13.91 1.98
C ASN A 178 -8.05 -14.33 2.80
N MET A 179 -8.11 -14.27 4.12
CA MET A 179 -7.01 -14.67 5.00
C MET A 179 -7.47 -15.66 6.08
N ASP A 180 -6.84 -16.83 6.12
CA ASP A 180 -7.04 -17.83 7.17
C ASP A 180 -5.93 -17.73 8.23
N MET A 181 -6.22 -17.15 9.38
CA MET A 181 -5.23 -16.93 10.45
C MET A 181 -4.66 -18.23 11.02
N ASN A 182 -5.26 -19.39 10.74
CA ASN A 182 -4.71 -20.69 11.14
C ASN A 182 -3.46 -21.07 10.34
N LYS A 183 -3.22 -20.42 9.18
CA LYS A 183 -2.15 -20.77 8.24
C LYS A 183 -1.07 -19.70 8.10
N THR A 184 -1.23 -18.56 8.79
CA THR A 184 -0.29 -17.43 8.65
C THR A 184 0.98 -17.64 9.44
N VAL A 185 2.09 -17.06 8.97
CA VAL A 185 3.33 -17.01 9.72
C VAL A 185 3.25 -15.82 10.70
N SER A 186 2.82 -16.11 11.93
CA SER A 186 2.65 -15.07 12.95
C SER A 186 3.96 -14.37 13.30
N ASN A 187 3.91 -13.06 13.56
CA ASN A 187 5.04 -12.23 14.01
C ASN A 187 6.27 -12.26 13.09
N TRP A 188 6.10 -12.52 11.79
CA TRP A 188 7.17 -12.68 10.81
C TRP A 188 8.16 -11.48 10.74
N ASN A 189 7.69 -10.27 11.01
CA ASN A 189 8.47 -9.03 11.01
C ASN A 189 9.04 -8.65 12.40
N SER A 190 8.78 -9.44 13.45
CA SER A 190 9.29 -9.17 14.79
C SER A 190 10.82 -9.34 14.87
N PRO A 191 11.57 -8.43 15.51
CA PRO A 191 13.01 -8.60 15.70
C PRO A 191 13.36 -9.83 16.57
N THR A 192 12.41 -10.30 17.40
CA THR A 192 12.61 -11.43 18.33
C THR A 192 12.21 -12.79 17.77
N LEU A 193 11.68 -12.84 16.53
CA LEU A 193 11.30 -14.09 15.89
C LEU A 193 12.53 -15.03 15.74
N ASP A 194 12.38 -16.28 16.18
CA ASP A 194 13.30 -17.36 15.82
C ASP A 194 13.00 -17.84 14.40
N ASP A 195 13.88 -17.48 13.46
CA ASP A 195 13.81 -17.86 12.06
C ASP A 195 14.76 -19.03 11.72
N SER A 196 15.31 -19.74 12.72
CA SER A 196 16.28 -20.83 12.52
C SER A 196 15.80 -21.93 11.57
N LYS A 197 14.49 -22.18 11.54
CA LYS A 197 13.85 -23.18 10.66
C LYS A 197 13.44 -22.64 9.29
N TRP A 198 13.57 -21.34 9.02
CA TRP A 198 13.24 -20.80 7.70
C TRP A 198 14.32 -21.19 6.70
N PRO A 199 13.95 -21.69 5.51
CA PRO A 199 14.93 -22.02 4.48
C PRO A 199 15.58 -20.75 3.93
N ALA A 200 16.81 -20.90 3.47
CA ALA A 200 17.49 -19.88 2.67
C ALA A 200 16.67 -19.58 1.40
N ALA A 201 16.64 -18.32 0.98
CA ALA A 201 16.06 -17.90 -0.28
C ALA A 201 16.89 -18.42 -1.47
N ALA A 202 16.23 -18.70 -2.60
CA ALA A 202 16.92 -19.08 -3.82
C ALA A 202 17.33 -17.85 -4.62
N GLY A 203 18.55 -17.84 -5.15
CA GLY A 203 18.99 -16.84 -6.12
C GLY A 203 18.38 -17.10 -7.50
N LEU A 204 17.96 -16.03 -8.18
CA LEU A 204 17.43 -16.07 -9.54
C LEU A 204 18.48 -15.61 -10.56
N PHE A 205 18.80 -14.31 -10.55
CA PHE A 205 19.76 -13.66 -11.44
C PHE A 205 20.23 -12.35 -10.80
N GLY A 206 21.36 -11.79 -11.28
CA GLY A 206 21.89 -10.51 -10.77
C GLY A 206 20.97 -9.33 -11.06
N GLY A 207 21.04 -8.27 -10.25
CA GLY A 207 20.39 -7.00 -10.57
C GLY A 207 20.91 -6.42 -11.89
N GLN A 208 20.02 -5.90 -12.74
CA GLN A 208 20.34 -5.40 -14.08
C GLN A 208 20.07 -3.89 -14.17
N PRO A 209 21.02 -3.01 -13.83
CA PRO A 209 20.85 -1.57 -14.02
C PRO A 209 20.67 -1.20 -15.49
N LYS A 210 19.78 -0.24 -15.73
CA LYS A 210 19.51 0.26 -17.07
C LYS A 210 20.77 0.81 -17.74
N GLY A 211 21.04 0.37 -18.96
CA GLY A 211 22.22 0.76 -19.74
C GLY A 211 23.47 -0.08 -19.50
N LEU A 212 23.45 -1.04 -18.57
CA LEU A 212 24.60 -1.92 -18.25
C LEU A 212 24.35 -3.41 -18.52
N SER A 213 23.15 -3.75 -19.02
CA SER A 213 22.67 -5.12 -19.22
C SER A 213 22.18 -5.34 -20.65
N ASP A 214 22.21 -6.58 -21.11
CA ASP A 214 21.71 -7.03 -22.41
C ASP A 214 20.18 -7.20 -22.47
N GLY A 215 19.45 -6.89 -21.38
CA GLY A 215 18.00 -6.76 -21.39
C GLY A 215 17.22 -7.90 -20.72
N PHE A 216 17.90 -8.85 -20.05
CA PHE A 216 17.21 -9.96 -19.38
C PHE A 216 16.58 -9.54 -18.03
N GLY A 217 15.34 -9.96 -17.78
CA GLY A 217 14.68 -9.80 -16.47
C GLY A 217 14.12 -8.40 -16.22
N TYR A 218 14.59 -7.75 -15.14
CA TYR A 218 14.11 -6.44 -14.69
C TYR A 218 15.19 -5.38 -14.89
N ILE A 219 14.94 -4.45 -15.80
CA ILE A 219 15.88 -3.37 -16.11
C ILE A 219 15.66 -2.23 -15.11
N LEU A 220 16.53 -2.22 -14.10
CA LEU A 220 16.42 -1.40 -12.90
C LEU A 220 16.74 0.08 -13.19
N GLN A 221 15.85 0.95 -12.76
CA GLN A 221 16.03 2.40 -12.76
C GLN A 221 15.55 3.00 -11.41
N PRO A 222 16.14 4.11 -10.96
CA PRO A 222 15.68 4.77 -9.75
C PRO A 222 14.27 5.33 -9.96
N SER A 223 13.40 5.16 -8.96
CA SER A 223 12.11 5.83 -8.90
C SER A 223 12.30 7.34 -8.75
N ILE A 224 11.66 8.11 -9.63
CA ILE A 224 11.62 9.59 -9.53
C ILE A 224 10.55 10.07 -8.55
N LEU A 225 9.73 9.17 -8.01
CA LEU A 225 8.64 9.51 -7.12
C LEU A 225 9.13 9.58 -5.66
N PRO A 226 8.63 10.53 -4.87
CA PRO A 226 8.86 10.54 -3.42
C PRO A 226 8.09 9.40 -2.73
N ALA A 227 8.48 9.11 -1.48
CA ALA A 227 7.71 8.23 -0.62
C ALA A 227 6.29 8.77 -0.41
N ARG A 228 5.31 7.87 -0.50
CA ARG A 228 3.89 8.17 -0.30
C ARG A 228 3.60 8.64 1.12
N GLU A 229 2.53 9.40 1.28
CA GLU A 229 2.00 9.71 2.61
C GLU A 229 1.54 8.44 3.31
N LEU A 230 1.74 8.39 4.62
CA LEU A 230 1.23 7.36 5.52
C LEU A 230 0.72 8.06 6.78
N VAL A 231 -0.59 8.28 6.86
CA VAL A 231 -1.22 9.02 7.98
C VAL A 231 -2.27 8.15 8.64
N TYR A 232 -2.17 7.99 9.97
CA TYR A 232 -3.18 7.28 10.75
C TYR A 232 -4.55 7.99 10.62
N GLN A 233 -5.59 7.24 10.26
CA GLN A 233 -6.96 7.70 10.15
C GLN A 233 -7.88 6.79 10.98
N PRO A 234 -8.42 7.28 12.11
CA PRO A 234 -9.41 6.53 12.86
C PRO A 234 -10.76 6.52 12.11
N ILE A 235 -11.51 5.44 12.30
CA ILE A 235 -12.90 5.32 11.83
C ILE A 235 -13.79 5.21 13.06
N THR A 236 -14.52 6.28 13.35
CA THR A 236 -15.24 6.41 14.64
C THR A 236 -16.75 6.54 14.50
N LEU A 237 -17.30 6.88 13.33
CA LEU A 237 -18.73 7.12 13.19
C LEU A 237 -19.47 5.82 12.83
N VAL A 238 -20.35 5.37 13.70
CA VAL A 238 -21.29 4.26 13.47
C VAL A 238 -22.56 4.83 12.86
N ARG A 239 -22.89 4.37 11.65
CA ARG A 239 -24.12 4.75 10.94
C ARG A 239 -25.25 3.76 11.17
N ASN A 240 -24.93 2.48 11.32
CA ASN A 240 -25.90 1.43 11.60
C ASN A 240 -25.20 0.22 12.25
N ALA A 241 -25.90 -0.50 13.13
CA ALA A 241 -25.45 -1.77 13.68
C ALA A 241 -26.62 -2.76 13.76
N THR A 242 -26.37 -4.03 13.43
CA THR A 242 -27.32 -5.14 13.54
C THR A 242 -26.67 -6.27 14.34
N GLY A 243 -27.42 -6.92 15.22
CA GLY A 243 -26.92 -7.98 16.10
C GLY A 243 -26.23 -7.50 17.38
N ILE A 244 -26.04 -6.18 17.53
CA ILE A 244 -25.51 -5.50 18.71
C ILE A 244 -26.02 -4.06 18.74
N GLN A 245 -26.15 -3.47 19.93
CA GLN A 245 -26.40 -2.04 20.09
C GLN A 245 -25.08 -1.30 20.27
N LEU A 246 -24.87 -0.23 19.49
CA LEU A 246 -23.68 0.62 19.58
C LEU A 246 -24.09 2.09 19.62
N PRO A 247 -23.37 2.94 20.35
CA PRO A 247 -23.52 4.39 20.23
C PRO A 247 -23.03 4.88 18.86
N ALA A 248 -23.40 6.12 18.49
CA ALA A 248 -22.98 6.73 17.23
C ALA A 248 -21.45 6.86 17.08
N THR A 249 -20.71 6.87 18.19
CA THR A 249 -19.24 6.83 18.18
C THR A 249 -18.76 5.43 18.55
N LEU A 250 -18.05 4.77 17.64
CA LEU A 250 -17.44 3.46 17.86
C LEU A 250 -16.45 3.53 19.02
N LYS A 251 -16.63 2.65 20.01
CA LYS A 251 -15.71 2.46 21.13
C LYS A 251 -15.01 1.11 20.95
N LEU A 252 -13.67 1.13 21.03
CA LEU A 252 -12.82 -0.07 20.99
C LEU A 252 -12.00 -0.14 22.30
N PRO A 253 -11.71 -1.35 22.82
CA PRO A 253 -12.04 -2.65 22.26
C PRO A 253 -13.55 -2.96 22.26
N LEU A 254 -14.03 -3.70 21.26
CA LEU A 254 -15.43 -4.13 21.12
C LEU A 254 -15.52 -5.65 21.16
N THR A 255 -16.23 -6.20 22.15
CA THR A 255 -16.49 -7.65 22.24
C THR A 255 -17.75 -8.03 21.47
N ILE A 256 -17.59 -8.98 20.56
CA ILE A 256 -18.66 -9.70 19.87
C ILE A 256 -18.88 -11.02 20.62
N PRO A 257 -20.04 -11.25 21.26
CA PRO A 257 -20.30 -12.48 22.00
C PRO A 257 -20.26 -13.72 21.10
N ALA A 258 -20.07 -14.90 21.70
CA ALA A 258 -20.18 -16.19 21.00
C ALA A 258 -21.57 -16.35 20.34
N ASN A 259 -21.63 -17.13 19.26
CA ASN A 259 -22.84 -17.47 18.52
C ASN A 259 -23.64 -16.25 18.04
N LYS A 260 -22.95 -15.19 17.61
CA LYS A 260 -23.57 -13.95 17.11
C LYS A 260 -23.09 -13.61 15.71
N LYS A 261 -24.03 -13.06 14.94
CA LYS A 261 -23.76 -12.30 13.73
C LYS A 261 -23.93 -10.82 14.01
N VAL A 262 -22.85 -10.06 13.89
CA VAL A 262 -22.85 -8.60 14.04
C VAL A 262 -22.47 -7.96 12.71
N ILE A 263 -23.22 -6.94 12.31
CA ILE A 263 -22.96 -6.12 11.12
C ILE A 263 -22.89 -4.67 11.57
N ILE A 264 -21.79 -3.98 11.28
CA ILE A 264 -21.57 -2.58 11.63
C ILE A 264 -21.26 -1.81 10.35
N LEU A 265 -22.03 -0.75 10.08
CA LEU A 265 -21.74 0.21 9.02
C LEU A 265 -21.06 1.42 9.64
N LEU A 266 -19.84 1.69 9.19
CA LEU A 266 -19.02 2.81 9.61
C LEU A 266 -18.90 3.85 8.50
N ASP A 267 -18.69 5.12 8.88
CA ASP A 267 -18.48 6.25 7.97
C ASP A 267 -17.16 6.96 8.32
N GLN A 268 -16.25 7.03 7.35
CA GLN A 268 -14.97 7.74 7.43
C GLN A 268 -15.14 9.27 7.32
N THR A 269 -16.39 9.75 7.19
CA THR A 269 -16.85 11.13 7.01
C THR A 269 -16.47 11.78 5.69
N GLN A 270 -15.48 11.23 5.00
CA GLN A 270 -15.03 11.60 3.67
C GLN A 270 -14.46 10.38 2.95
N GLU A 271 -14.41 10.44 1.62
CA GLU A 271 -13.73 9.42 0.81
C GLU A 271 -12.23 9.38 1.18
N THR A 272 -11.66 8.20 1.30
CA THR A 272 -10.23 8.03 1.60
C THR A 272 -9.61 6.90 0.81
N ASN A 273 -8.30 6.98 0.57
CA ASN A 273 -7.45 5.87 0.18
C ASN A 273 -6.64 5.45 1.40
N ALA A 274 -6.88 4.26 1.93
CA ALA A 274 -6.18 3.80 3.12
C ALA A 274 -5.87 2.31 3.08
N TYR A 275 -4.81 1.90 3.78
CA TYR A 275 -4.60 0.50 4.18
C TYR A 275 -5.43 0.24 5.45
N PRO A 276 -6.63 -0.35 5.37
CA PRO A 276 -7.39 -0.74 6.56
C PRO A 276 -6.59 -1.75 7.38
N THR A 277 -6.58 -1.56 8.69
CA THR A 277 -6.00 -2.47 9.67
C THR A 277 -7.04 -2.80 10.73
N ILE A 278 -7.22 -4.09 11.00
CA ILE A 278 -8.00 -4.59 12.12
C ILE A 278 -7.09 -5.46 13.00
N ASN A 279 -7.07 -5.13 14.29
CA ASN A 279 -6.45 -5.95 15.33
C ASN A 279 -7.56 -6.58 16.16
N PHE A 280 -7.46 -7.88 16.43
CA PHE A 280 -8.50 -8.62 17.13
C PHE A 280 -7.93 -9.83 17.90
N SER A 281 -8.74 -10.34 18.83
CA SER A 281 -8.36 -11.42 19.74
C SER A 281 -9.52 -12.40 19.95
N GLY A 282 -9.21 -13.69 20.10
CA GLY A 282 -10.21 -14.73 20.38
C GLY A 282 -11.07 -15.11 19.18
N GLY A 283 -12.18 -15.79 19.46
CA GLY A 283 -13.18 -16.17 18.47
C GLY A 283 -12.68 -17.23 17.51
N LYS A 284 -12.15 -18.36 17.99
CA LYS A 284 -11.66 -19.43 17.11
C LYS A 284 -12.71 -19.83 16.08
N GLY A 285 -12.33 -19.81 14.81
CA GLY A 285 -13.24 -20.12 13.68
C GLY A 285 -14.24 -19.01 13.34
N ALA A 286 -14.20 -17.86 14.02
CA ALA A 286 -15.03 -16.72 13.66
C ALA A 286 -14.66 -16.19 12.28
N ALA A 287 -15.68 -15.85 11.49
CA ALA A 287 -15.51 -15.21 10.19
C ALA A 287 -15.67 -13.69 10.35
N LEU A 288 -14.74 -12.92 9.81
CA LEU A 288 -14.79 -11.47 9.73
C LEU A 288 -14.81 -11.04 8.27
N SER A 289 -15.48 -9.95 7.94
CA SER A 289 -15.29 -9.30 6.64
C SER A 289 -15.32 -7.78 6.76
N LEU A 290 -14.53 -7.14 5.89
CA LEU A 290 -14.41 -5.70 5.75
C LEU A 290 -14.81 -5.33 4.32
N GLY A 291 -16.01 -4.77 4.15
CA GLY A 291 -16.48 -4.23 2.89
C GLY A 291 -16.17 -2.74 2.77
N TYR A 292 -15.82 -2.27 1.58
CA TYR A 292 -15.43 -0.88 1.29
C TYR A 292 -16.35 -0.29 0.21
N ALA A 293 -16.93 0.89 0.42
CA ALA A 293 -17.77 1.56 -0.57
C ALA A 293 -17.65 3.08 -0.51
N GLU A 294 -17.68 3.75 -1.67
CA GLU A 294 -17.76 5.21 -1.78
C GLU A 294 -19.15 5.74 -1.35
N ALA A 295 -20.20 4.99 -1.70
CA ALA A 295 -21.59 5.29 -1.38
C ALA A 295 -22.45 4.02 -1.43
N LEU A 296 -23.62 4.09 -0.82
CA LEU A 296 -24.60 3.00 -0.85
C LEU A 296 -25.59 3.17 -2.00
N TYR A 297 -26.27 2.07 -2.35
CA TYR A 297 -27.22 2.02 -3.45
C TYR A 297 -28.66 2.09 -2.95
N ASP A 298 -29.57 2.62 -3.76
CA ASP A 298 -30.98 2.60 -3.46
C ASP A 298 -31.49 1.16 -3.46
N ARG A 299 -32.21 0.77 -2.40
CA ARG A 299 -32.79 -0.56 -2.28
C ARG A 299 -33.71 -0.87 -3.46
N GLY A 300 -33.57 -2.05 -4.05
CA GLY A 300 -34.32 -2.46 -5.23
C GLY A 300 -33.84 -1.85 -6.56
N SER A 301 -32.82 -0.99 -6.56
CA SER A 301 -32.27 -0.41 -7.81
C SER A 301 -31.38 -1.37 -8.61
N ASN A 302 -31.16 -2.60 -8.12
CA ASN A 302 -30.19 -3.56 -8.66
C ASN A 302 -28.77 -2.96 -8.77
N PHE A 303 -28.37 -2.18 -7.76
CA PHE A 303 -27.08 -1.50 -7.69
C PHE A 303 -26.80 -0.53 -8.86
N LYS A 304 -27.83 0.15 -9.35
CA LYS A 304 -27.70 1.13 -10.45
C LYS A 304 -27.76 2.58 -9.97
N ILE A 305 -28.49 2.84 -8.89
CA ILE A 305 -28.75 4.21 -8.42
C ILE A 305 -28.05 4.42 -7.07
N LYS A 306 -27.17 5.42 -7.02
CA LYS A 306 -26.59 5.99 -5.81
C LYS A 306 -27.14 7.41 -5.71
N SER A 307 -28.29 7.60 -5.07
CA SER A 307 -28.90 8.94 -4.92
C SER A 307 -28.08 9.80 -3.95
N ASN A 308 -28.67 10.41 -2.92
CA ASN A 308 -27.88 11.20 -1.98
C ASN A 308 -26.85 10.31 -1.25
N ARG A 309 -25.56 10.54 -1.53
CA ARG A 309 -24.44 9.72 -1.03
C ARG A 309 -24.19 9.87 0.47
N ASN A 310 -24.84 10.83 1.14
CA ASN A 310 -24.83 10.96 2.60
C ASN A 310 -25.85 10.05 3.29
N ASP A 311 -26.91 9.65 2.58
CA ASP A 311 -28.00 8.87 3.15
C ASP A 311 -27.63 7.38 3.18
N VAL A 312 -27.92 6.74 4.31
CA VAL A 312 -27.63 5.31 4.54
C VAL A 312 -28.88 4.51 4.88
N GLU A 313 -29.93 5.18 5.35
CA GLU A 313 -31.20 4.55 5.67
C GLU A 313 -31.92 4.11 4.39
N GLY A 314 -32.50 2.90 4.42
CA GLY A 314 -33.15 2.32 3.25
C GLY A 314 -32.21 2.00 2.08
N LYS A 315 -30.89 2.08 2.26
CA LYS A 315 -29.89 1.76 1.23
C LYS A 315 -29.37 0.32 1.33
N GLU A 316 -28.67 -0.11 0.29
CA GLU A 316 -28.00 -1.39 0.17
C GLU A 316 -26.49 -1.21 -0.02
N PHE A 317 -25.71 -1.99 0.74
CA PHE A 317 -24.26 -1.98 0.64
C PHE A 317 -23.77 -2.96 -0.44
N ARG A 318 -22.94 -2.46 -1.36
CA ARG A 318 -22.15 -3.28 -2.29
C ARG A 318 -20.78 -2.65 -2.47
N GLY A 319 -19.74 -3.45 -2.24
CA GLY A 319 -18.38 -2.97 -2.21
C GLY A 319 -17.37 -4.10 -2.30
N LEU A 320 -16.13 -3.75 -2.64
CA LEU A 320 -15.00 -4.66 -2.55
C LEU A 320 -14.90 -5.17 -1.11
N THR A 321 -14.63 -6.46 -0.90
CA THR A 321 -14.67 -7.06 0.44
C THR A 321 -13.44 -7.92 0.69
N ASP A 322 -12.82 -7.72 1.85
CA ASP A 322 -11.84 -8.63 2.41
C ASP A 322 -12.52 -9.54 3.45
N SER A 323 -12.05 -10.77 3.57
CA SER A 323 -12.59 -11.81 4.46
C SER A 323 -11.48 -12.44 5.29
N LEU A 324 -11.74 -12.74 6.56
CA LEU A 324 -10.77 -13.29 7.50
C LEU A 324 -11.40 -14.44 8.29
N THR A 325 -10.61 -15.44 8.64
CA THR A 325 -10.97 -16.48 9.62
C THR A 325 -10.02 -16.39 10.82
N SER A 326 -10.57 -16.19 12.02
CA SER A 326 -9.79 -16.14 13.26
C SER A 326 -9.27 -17.53 13.67
N ASN A 327 -8.04 -17.59 14.18
CA ASN A 327 -7.45 -18.80 14.78
C ASN A 327 -7.72 -18.92 16.30
N GLY A 328 -8.39 -17.95 16.90
CA GLY A 328 -8.69 -17.90 18.34
C GLY A 328 -7.58 -17.30 19.21
N GLY A 329 -6.41 -17.00 18.64
CA GLY A 329 -5.29 -16.38 19.35
C GLY A 329 -5.56 -14.91 19.71
N ALA A 330 -4.76 -14.40 20.65
CA ALA A 330 -4.73 -12.97 20.99
C ALA A 330 -3.82 -12.20 20.02
N GLY A 331 -4.11 -10.91 19.80
CA GLY A 331 -3.25 -10.01 19.03
C GLY A 331 -3.15 -10.35 17.54
N GLN A 332 -4.17 -10.98 16.97
CA GLN A 332 -4.26 -11.24 15.54
C GLN A 332 -4.39 -9.91 14.77
N THR A 333 -3.69 -9.77 13.66
CA THR A 333 -3.66 -8.53 12.86
C THR A 333 -3.88 -8.83 11.39
N TYR A 334 -4.75 -8.04 10.75
CA TYR A 334 -4.85 -7.97 9.29
C TYR A 334 -4.67 -6.53 8.82
N THR A 335 -3.81 -6.33 7.83
CA THR A 335 -3.69 -5.09 7.06
C THR A 335 -3.68 -5.43 5.57
N SER A 336 -4.50 -4.75 4.77
CA SER A 336 -4.56 -5.02 3.33
C SER A 336 -3.23 -4.81 2.62
N PHE A 337 -2.96 -5.57 1.55
CA PHE A 337 -1.72 -5.44 0.76
C PHE A 337 -1.68 -4.10 0.03
N LEU A 338 -2.72 -3.84 -0.75
CA LEU A 338 -2.97 -2.59 -1.47
C LEU A 338 -3.99 -1.74 -0.70
N PHE A 339 -3.98 -0.42 -0.91
CA PHE A 339 -4.97 0.45 -0.27
C PHE A 339 -6.38 0.16 -0.79
N ARG A 340 -7.37 0.39 0.05
CA ARG A 340 -8.79 0.36 -0.26
C ARG A 340 -9.30 1.79 -0.34
N THR A 341 -10.23 2.03 -1.26
CA THR A 341 -10.91 3.32 -1.36
C THR A 341 -12.30 3.17 -0.75
N TYR A 342 -12.65 4.05 0.18
CA TYR A 342 -13.98 4.06 0.80
C TYR A 342 -14.27 5.39 1.47
N ARG A 343 -15.57 5.69 1.58
CA ARG A 343 -16.11 6.47 2.69
C ARG A 343 -16.79 5.56 3.71
N TYR A 344 -17.54 4.56 3.24
CA TYR A 344 -18.27 3.64 4.09
C TYR A 344 -17.54 2.31 4.21
N MET A 345 -17.39 1.83 5.45
CA MET A 345 -16.84 0.51 5.74
C MET A 345 -17.90 -0.35 6.41
N ARG A 346 -18.16 -1.55 5.89
CA ARG A 346 -19.03 -2.54 6.51
C ARG A 346 -18.19 -3.62 7.18
N VAL A 347 -18.26 -3.70 8.50
CA VAL A 347 -17.63 -4.76 9.28
C VAL A 347 -18.69 -5.82 9.58
N ILE A 348 -18.44 -7.08 9.22
CA ILE A 348 -19.28 -8.21 9.62
C ILE A 348 -18.43 -9.15 10.45
N VAL A 349 -18.94 -9.57 11.61
CA VAL A 349 -18.35 -10.61 12.44
C VAL A 349 -19.39 -11.70 12.69
N GLN A 350 -19.05 -12.94 12.36
CA GLN A 350 -19.80 -14.14 12.72
C GLN A 350 -18.93 -14.96 13.66
N THR A 351 -19.26 -14.94 14.95
CA THR A 351 -18.59 -15.77 15.95
C THR A 351 -19.14 -17.20 15.94
N ALA A 352 -18.28 -18.14 16.32
CA ALA A 352 -18.65 -19.51 16.66
C ALA A 352 -18.83 -19.61 18.19
N ASP A 353 -18.33 -20.68 18.82
CA ASP A 353 -18.51 -20.93 20.27
C ASP A 353 -17.72 -19.98 21.19
N GLU A 354 -16.78 -19.22 20.64
CA GLU A 354 -15.95 -18.27 21.39
C GLU A 354 -16.29 -16.81 21.01
N PRO A 355 -16.27 -15.88 21.99
CA PRO A 355 -16.36 -14.45 21.69
C PRO A 355 -15.11 -13.96 20.96
N LEU A 356 -15.27 -12.92 20.14
CA LEU A 356 -14.18 -12.22 19.46
C LEU A 356 -14.11 -10.79 19.97
N VAL A 357 -12.91 -10.28 20.24
CA VAL A 357 -12.68 -8.88 20.60
C VAL A 357 -12.03 -8.17 19.42
N ILE A 358 -12.66 -7.10 18.93
CA ILE A 358 -12.02 -6.16 18.01
C ILE A 358 -11.23 -5.18 18.87
N ASP A 359 -9.90 -5.30 18.88
CA ASP A 359 -9.01 -4.51 19.72
C ASP A 359 -8.84 -3.09 19.15
N SER A 360 -8.65 -2.97 17.84
CA SER A 360 -8.63 -1.68 17.14
C SER A 360 -8.96 -1.82 15.65
N LEU A 361 -9.46 -0.74 15.05
CA LEU A 361 -9.81 -0.64 13.63
C LEU A 361 -9.49 0.77 13.14
N TYR A 362 -8.68 0.88 12.08
CA TYR A 362 -8.27 2.16 11.51
C TYR A 362 -7.80 2.01 10.06
N GLY A 363 -7.76 3.13 9.34
CA GLY A 363 -7.06 3.25 8.06
C GLY A 363 -5.67 3.86 8.25
N THR A 364 -4.71 3.46 7.40
CA THR A 364 -3.51 4.27 7.16
C THR A 364 -3.65 4.93 5.80
N PHE A 365 -4.00 6.22 5.79
CA PHE A 365 -4.14 7.03 4.59
C PHE A 365 -2.89 6.99 3.74
N THR A 366 -3.07 6.96 2.42
CA THR A 366 -1.97 7.07 1.48
C THR A 366 -2.36 7.79 0.20
N ALA A 367 -1.43 8.61 -0.29
CA ALA A 367 -1.51 9.36 -1.54
C ALA A 367 -0.10 9.77 -1.97
N TYR A 368 0.02 10.27 -3.20
CA TYR A 368 1.19 11.05 -3.60
C TYR A 368 1.32 12.28 -2.69
N PRO A 369 2.52 12.61 -2.19
CA PRO A 369 2.72 13.60 -1.14
C PRO A 369 2.74 15.04 -1.65
N PHE A 370 1.71 15.44 -2.42
CA PHE A 370 1.57 16.82 -2.87
C PHE A 370 1.46 17.79 -1.69
N LYS A 371 2.14 18.93 -1.80
CA LYS A 371 1.98 20.06 -0.88
C LYS A 371 1.14 21.13 -1.57
N ALA A 372 0.02 21.51 -0.95
CA ALA A 372 -0.76 22.66 -1.40
C ALA A 372 -0.06 23.95 -0.97
N GLU A 373 0.72 24.53 -1.88
CA GLU A 373 1.50 25.76 -1.67
C GLU A 373 0.70 27.00 -2.06
N ALA A 374 -0.19 26.88 -3.05
CA ALA A 374 -1.05 27.97 -3.47
C ALA A 374 -2.20 28.23 -2.48
N LYS A 375 -2.57 29.51 -2.33
CA LYS A 375 -3.72 29.94 -1.53
C LYS A 375 -4.70 30.68 -2.41
N PHE A 376 -5.95 30.23 -2.41
CA PHE A 376 -7.06 30.92 -3.05
C PHE A 376 -7.90 31.61 -1.99
N ASN A 377 -7.98 32.95 -2.03
CA ASN A 377 -8.76 33.73 -1.08
C ASN A 377 -10.06 34.19 -1.73
N THR A 378 -11.19 33.83 -1.12
CA THR A 378 -12.52 34.26 -1.53
C THR A 378 -13.44 34.31 -0.32
N ASP A 379 -14.38 35.25 -0.32
CA ASP A 379 -15.47 35.28 0.67
C ASP A 379 -16.64 34.36 0.27
N ASN A 380 -16.62 33.83 -0.97
CA ASN A 380 -17.63 32.89 -1.44
C ASN A 380 -17.36 31.48 -0.90
N LYS A 381 -18.17 31.07 0.09
CA LYS A 381 -18.07 29.77 0.76
C LYS A 381 -18.26 28.58 -0.19
N GLU A 382 -19.11 28.71 -1.21
CA GLU A 382 -19.37 27.64 -2.18
C GLU A 382 -18.15 27.39 -3.07
N ILE A 383 -17.51 28.45 -3.57
CA ILE A 383 -16.27 28.34 -4.36
C ILE A 383 -15.18 27.67 -3.51
N LYS A 384 -15.02 28.06 -2.26
CA LYS A 384 -14.07 27.41 -1.34
C LYS A 384 -14.37 25.92 -1.20
N GLN A 385 -15.63 25.54 -1.02
CA GLN A 385 -16.03 24.14 -0.90
C GLN A 385 -15.75 23.33 -2.18
N ILE A 386 -16.01 23.91 -3.36
CA ILE A 386 -15.70 23.28 -4.65
C ILE A 386 -14.19 23.01 -4.77
N LEU A 387 -13.37 24.00 -4.42
CA LEU A 387 -11.91 23.88 -4.47
C LEU A 387 -11.38 22.85 -3.46
N ASP A 388 -11.90 22.84 -2.23
CA ASP A 388 -11.52 21.87 -1.20
C ASP A 388 -11.85 20.43 -1.64
N ILE A 389 -13.04 20.20 -2.21
CA ILE A 389 -13.46 18.88 -2.76
C ILE A 389 -12.59 18.50 -3.97
N GLY A 390 -12.36 19.44 -4.88
CA GLY A 390 -11.55 19.23 -6.08
C GLY A 390 -10.12 18.84 -5.73
N TRP A 391 -9.50 19.56 -4.78
CA TRP A 391 -8.16 19.24 -4.30
C TRP A 391 -8.11 17.89 -3.58
N HIS A 392 -9.09 17.57 -2.73
CA HIS A 392 -9.18 16.25 -2.10
C HIS A 392 -9.27 15.14 -3.14
N THR A 393 -10.09 15.33 -4.18
CA THR A 393 -10.26 14.38 -5.29
C THR A 393 -8.98 14.20 -6.09
N ALA A 394 -8.27 15.30 -6.38
CA ALA A 394 -6.99 15.27 -7.07
C ALA A 394 -5.93 14.48 -6.26
N ARG A 395 -5.90 14.65 -4.93
CA ARG A 395 -5.01 13.87 -4.05
C ARG A 395 -5.34 12.39 -4.04
N LEU A 396 -6.62 12.00 -4.01
CA LEU A 396 -7.03 10.60 -4.05
C LEU A 396 -6.73 9.92 -5.39
N ASN A 397 -6.63 10.68 -6.47
CA ASN A 397 -6.27 10.16 -7.80
C ASN A 397 -4.77 10.30 -8.12
N ALA A 398 -3.96 10.84 -7.21
CA ALA A 398 -2.52 10.93 -7.35
C ALA A 398 -1.82 9.86 -6.49
N PHE A 399 -1.11 8.93 -7.13
CA PHE A 399 -0.40 7.85 -6.44
C PHE A 399 0.95 7.57 -7.11
N ASP A 400 1.16 6.37 -7.67
CA ASP A 400 2.34 6.07 -8.51
C ASP A 400 2.22 6.70 -9.92
N PHE A 401 1.01 7.10 -10.26
CA PHE A 401 0.57 7.78 -11.47
C PHE A 401 -0.79 8.44 -11.20
N TYR A 402 -1.34 9.18 -12.16
CA TYR A 402 -2.69 9.74 -12.08
C TYR A 402 -3.73 8.67 -12.41
N PHE A 403 -4.64 8.35 -11.50
CA PHE A 403 -5.75 7.44 -11.74
C PHE A 403 -6.92 8.17 -12.42
N THR A 404 -7.60 7.55 -13.39
CA THR A 404 -8.90 8.03 -13.89
C THR A 404 -9.96 8.02 -12.77
N GLY A 405 -9.88 7.03 -11.87
CA GLY A 405 -10.71 6.93 -10.68
C GLY A 405 -10.08 5.99 -9.66
N GLN A 406 -10.14 6.40 -8.39
CA GLN A 406 -9.45 5.73 -7.28
C GLN A 406 -10.10 4.40 -6.86
N TYR A 407 -11.39 4.18 -7.14
CA TYR A 407 -12.12 2.99 -6.69
C TYR A 407 -12.11 1.86 -7.74
N TYR A 408 -12.68 2.08 -8.94
CA TYR A 408 -13.00 0.99 -9.88
C TYR A 408 -11.86 0.53 -10.79
N GLU A 409 -11.09 1.46 -11.35
CA GLU A 409 -10.12 1.15 -12.42
C GLU A 409 -8.67 1.34 -12.00
N ARG A 410 -8.35 2.47 -11.35
CA ARG A 410 -6.97 2.83 -11.00
C ARG A 410 -6.01 2.75 -12.19
N LEU A 411 -6.47 3.14 -13.38
CA LEU A 411 -5.65 3.22 -14.60
C LEU A 411 -5.27 4.66 -14.91
N GLN A 412 -4.13 4.88 -15.56
CA GLN A 412 -3.70 6.20 -16.01
C GLN A 412 -4.09 6.41 -17.46
N TYR A 413 -5.31 6.88 -17.67
CA TYR A 413 -5.75 7.39 -18.97
C TYR A 413 -5.12 8.76 -19.23
N ILE A 414 -4.52 8.94 -20.41
CA ILE A 414 -3.74 10.16 -20.69
C ILE A 414 -4.60 11.43 -20.73
N GLY A 415 -5.86 11.33 -21.18
CA GLY A 415 -6.81 12.44 -21.17
C GLY A 415 -7.05 12.96 -19.75
N ASP A 416 -7.38 12.06 -18.83
CA ASP A 416 -7.61 12.33 -17.41
C ASP A 416 -6.33 12.85 -16.73
N ALA A 417 -5.19 12.19 -16.98
CA ALA A 417 -3.90 12.54 -16.40
C ALA A 417 -3.50 13.97 -16.77
N ARG A 418 -3.78 14.42 -18.00
CA ARG A 418 -3.54 15.81 -18.42
C ARG A 418 -4.32 16.80 -17.56
N ILE A 419 -5.61 16.57 -17.33
CA ILE A 419 -6.45 17.48 -16.53
C ILE A 419 -5.98 17.49 -15.06
N GLN A 420 -5.68 16.32 -14.51
CA GLN A 420 -5.16 16.22 -13.14
C GLN A 420 -3.81 16.89 -12.95
N ALA A 421 -2.90 16.75 -13.93
CA ALA A 421 -1.62 17.45 -13.93
C ALA A 421 -1.80 18.97 -13.94
N LEU A 422 -2.72 19.49 -14.76
CA LEU A 422 -3.03 20.93 -14.78
C LEU A 422 -3.55 21.41 -13.42
N ILE A 423 -4.45 20.65 -12.77
CA ILE A 423 -4.91 20.96 -11.41
C ILE A 423 -3.73 20.96 -10.43
N ALA A 424 -2.86 19.95 -10.47
CA ALA A 424 -1.70 19.86 -9.59
C ALA A 424 -0.77 21.08 -9.72
N PHE A 425 -0.53 21.57 -10.94
CA PHE A 425 0.30 22.75 -11.18
C PHE A 425 -0.26 24.06 -10.59
N TYR A 426 -1.58 24.17 -10.40
CA TYR A 426 -2.16 25.32 -9.71
C TYR A 426 -1.97 25.26 -8.19
N TYR A 427 -1.76 24.08 -7.61
CA TYR A 427 -1.68 23.88 -6.16
C TYR A 427 -0.27 23.61 -5.64
N SER A 428 0.61 23.01 -6.45
CA SER A 428 1.89 22.45 -6.03
C SER A 428 2.98 22.75 -7.06
N SER A 429 4.18 23.09 -6.59
CA SER A 429 5.39 23.19 -7.43
C SER A 429 6.01 21.82 -7.80
N ASP A 430 5.55 20.73 -7.19
CA ASP A 430 6.04 19.37 -7.47
C ASP A 430 5.55 18.85 -8.83
N ASP A 431 6.45 18.72 -9.80
CA ASP A 431 6.16 18.26 -11.16
C ASP A 431 6.49 16.77 -11.40
N ARG A 432 7.01 16.05 -10.39
CA ARG A 432 7.58 14.70 -10.57
C ARG A 432 6.55 13.67 -11.01
N LEU A 433 5.33 13.74 -10.46
CA LEU A 433 4.24 12.83 -10.88
C LEU A 433 3.84 13.07 -12.35
N THR A 434 3.82 14.34 -12.79
CA THR A 434 3.55 14.68 -14.19
C THR A 434 4.68 14.24 -15.12
N ARG A 435 5.94 14.42 -14.73
CA ARG A 435 7.08 13.88 -15.48
C ARG A 435 7.01 12.36 -15.58
N ASN A 436 6.63 11.68 -14.51
CA ASN A 436 6.45 10.23 -14.52
C ASN A 436 5.34 9.81 -15.49
N ALA A 437 4.19 10.49 -15.46
CA ALA A 437 3.08 10.24 -16.38
C ALA A 437 3.49 10.40 -17.86
N LEU A 438 4.23 11.48 -18.18
CA LEU A 438 4.74 11.73 -19.53
C LEU A 438 5.75 10.65 -19.97
N ASN A 439 6.70 10.30 -19.09
CA ASN A 439 7.66 9.22 -19.37
C ASN A 439 6.96 7.88 -19.61
N GLN A 440 5.96 7.55 -18.80
CA GLN A 440 5.17 6.33 -18.95
C GLN A 440 4.38 6.32 -20.26
N MET A 441 3.80 7.45 -20.68
CA MET A 441 3.13 7.52 -21.98
C MET A 441 4.10 7.35 -23.15
N ASP A 442 5.28 7.97 -23.09
CA ASP A 442 6.31 7.76 -24.12
C ASP A 442 6.74 6.28 -24.19
N GLN A 443 6.89 5.62 -23.05
CA GLN A 443 7.17 4.19 -22.94
C GLN A 443 6.05 3.29 -23.49
N SER A 444 4.85 3.82 -23.67
CA SER A 444 3.70 3.09 -24.23
C SER A 444 3.62 3.17 -25.76
N ARG A 445 4.51 3.94 -26.41
CA ARG A 445 4.49 4.14 -27.86
C ARG A 445 4.65 2.81 -28.60
N LEU A 446 3.70 2.55 -29.49
CA LEU A 446 3.71 1.41 -30.42
C LEU A 446 4.61 1.71 -31.63
N PRO A 447 5.01 0.68 -32.40
CA PRO A 447 5.85 0.86 -33.59
C PRO A 447 5.29 1.86 -34.62
N GLU A 448 3.97 2.01 -34.69
CA GLU A 448 3.25 2.93 -35.58
C GLU A 448 3.33 4.41 -35.11
N GLY A 449 3.94 4.66 -33.95
CA GLY A 449 4.15 6.00 -33.39
C GLY A 449 3.03 6.49 -32.46
N VAL A 450 1.91 5.76 -32.38
CA VAL A 450 0.80 6.06 -31.46
C VAL A 450 1.08 5.51 -30.06
N THR A 451 0.59 6.19 -29.03
CA THR A 451 0.67 5.71 -27.64
C THR A 451 -0.55 4.87 -27.28
N LEU A 452 -0.42 4.07 -26.21
CA LEU A 452 -1.61 3.48 -25.60
C LEU A 452 -2.48 4.58 -24.96
N SER A 453 -3.78 4.34 -24.87
CA SER A 453 -4.73 5.25 -24.22
C SER A 453 -4.53 5.34 -22.71
N ARG A 454 -4.01 4.25 -22.12
CA ARG A 454 -3.71 4.11 -20.70
C ARG A 454 -2.42 3.33 -20.50
N TYR A 455 -1.58 3.74 -19.54
CA TYR A 455 -0.31 3.06 -19.26
C TYR A 455 0.26 3.42 -17.87
N PRO A 456 0.91 2.51 -17.11
CA PRO A 456 1.21 1.11 -17.44
C PRO A 456 -0.05 0.23 -17.43
N THR A 457 -0.05 -0.78 -18.29
CA THR A 457 -1.17 -1.74 -18.46
C THR A 457 -0.62 -3.04 -19.03
N GLN A 458 -1.20 -4.18 -18.64
CA GLN A 458 -0.86 -5.50 -19.21
C GLN A 458 -1.56 -5.75 -20.55
N GLY A 459 -2.72 -5.13 -20.79
CA GLY A 459 -3.44 -5.21 -22.07
C GLY A 459 -3.19 -4.00 -22.98
N THR A 460 -3.33 -4.21 -24.29
CA THR A 460 -3.27 -3.15 -25.31
C THR A 460 -4.63 -2.49 -25.49
N GLN A 461 -4.70 -1.16 -25.30
CA GLN A 461 -5.87 -0.36 -25.64
C GLN A 461 -5.45 0.95 -26.31
N ILE A 462 -5.93 1.17 -27.52
CA ILE A 462 -5.72 2.41 -28.30
C ILE A 462 -7.07 3.11 -28.43
N ILE A 463 -7.11 4.39 -28.08
CA ILE A 463 -8.27 5.26 -28.33
C ILE A 463 -7.77 6.34 -29.29
N PRO A 464 -8.35 6.45 -30.50
CA PRO A 464 -8.03 7.55 -31.40
C PRO A 464 -8.45 8.85 -30.71
N THR A 465 -7.49 9.71 -30.42
CA THR A 465 -7.71 11.07 -29.89
C THR A 465 -7.62 12.11 -30.98
#